data_AF-A0AAU9XV59-F1
#
_entry.id   AF-A0AAU9XV59-F1
#
_cell.length_a   1.000
_cell.length_b   1.000
_cell.length_c   1.000
_cell.angle_alpha   90.00
_cell.angle_beta   90.00
_cell.angle_gamma   90.00
#
_symmetry.space_group_name_H-M   'P 1'
#
loop_
_entity.id
_entity.type
_entity.pdbx_description
1 polymer ?
#
loop_
_entity_poly.entity_id
_entity_poly.type
_entity_poly.pdbx_seq_one_letter_code
_entity_poly.pdbx_strand_id
1 'polypeptide(L)'
;MSVGFPEFQMKIDEVKAYLEETKDISKDSSEGKSGIGTILRKIMKGIKAVASIIKGIEKIKSKEPWKIFDGLLDISSSIMNLVEGGFVGILSEAVGVLLTESKSNQPSVVHQLVNVVHDDTTHFNRKSLDQKYNALKIRVSEQIFQLQGMKEGEKLDDPSLWNDYIQFLGELAIRFESPLPFKYENYLTEDPDVKDFVTAVVKYSEAHSFFMTLLFAAKAKYTELRMVHEDDVAIMDRKMTFQIKEAKAKLSFLSEKRFLTFLGRIEGGKLTKILALSRRFHDRNLVETVRQSLGLSPMPDLSTVESSAKKVSQQAVTLRSVEICNWLLLQYFGISYSIQFINEADLPMKVVSGKVRWSQGNQLKFEQIVAPHSSYRREASFGFSTGGYIILYLKDNMLSSDFKNTRVIEFALSKIFHQTKISLTDITDAEFLHGLNAYNERSEDTVTLYFPENGKYYIAKAEIFVCWPNRTFRFIIQDFDPEAVGDGKH
;
A
#
# COMPACT_ATOMS: atom_id res chain seq x y z
N MET A 1 21.20 49.53 9.24
CA MET A 1 20.11 49.95 10.14
C MET A 1 19.08 48.84 10.16
N SER A 2 18.72 48.40 11.36
CA SER A 2 17.76 47.33 11.66
C SER A 2 16.37 47.71 11.16
N VAL A 3 15.88 47.02 10.12
CA VAL A 3 14.45 46.93 9.83
C VAL A 3 14.03 45.49 10.19
N GLY A 4 14.02 45.20 11.49
CA GLY A 4 13.23 44.09 12.01
C GLY A 4 11.80 44.58 12.11
N PHE A 5 10.87 43.96 11.38
CA PHE A 5 9.47 44.36 11.36
C PHE A 5 8.87 44.22 12.78
N PRO A 6 8.48 45.31 13.46
CA PRO A 6 7.90 45.25 14.80
C PRO A 6 6.54 44.52 14.83
N GLU A 7 5.84 44.49 13.69
CA GLU A 7 4.56 43.76 13.50
C GLU A 7 4.71 42.24 13.65
N PHE A 8 5.88 41.67 13.30
CA PHE A 8 6.20 40.25 13.47
C PHE A 8 6.35 39.86 14.94
N GLN A 9 7.10 40.67 15.70
CA GLN A 9 7.27 40.44 17.13
C GLN A 9 5.93 40.62 17.85
N MET A 10 5.11 41.57 17.41
CA MET A 10 3.76 41.81 17.93
C MET A 10 2.82 40.62 17.68
N LYS A 11 2.80 40.02 16.47
CA LYS A 11 1.97 38.83 16.18
C LYS A 11 2.45 37.58 16.93
N ILE A 12 3.76 37.39 17.11
CA ILE A 12 4.31 36.29 17.94
C ILE A 12 3.95 36.50 19.41
N ASP A 13 4.04 37.72 19.90
CA ASP A 13 3.73 38.05 21.29
C ASP A 13 2.23 38.01 21.55
N GLU A 14 1.37 38.35 20.56
CA GLU A 14 -0.07 38.09 20.60
C GLU A 14 -0.37 36.59 20.69
N VAL A 15 0.25 35.76 19.84
CA VAL A 15 0.06 34.30 19.89
C VAL A 15 0.56 33.70 21.22
N LYS A 16 1.69 34.19 21.75
CA LYS A 16 2.21 33.79 23.06
C LYS A 16 1.34 34.27 24.21
N ALA A 17 0.80 35.49 24.15
CA ALA A 17 -0.13 36.02 25.14
C ALA A 17 -1.44 35.22 25.13
N TYR A 18 -1.96 34.89 23.95
CA TYR A 18 -3.12 34.01 23.79
C TYR A 18 -2.86 32.60 24.37
N LEU A 19 -1.62 32.11 24.25
CA LEU A 19 -1.14 30.84 24.80
C LEU A 19 -1.10 30.82 26.33
N GLU A 20 -0.72 31.93 26.97
CA GLU A 20 -0.73 32.05 28.43
C GLU A 20 -2.15 32.29 28.97
N GLU A 21 -2.94 33.13 28.31
CA GLU A 21 -4.33 33.43 28.70
C GLU A 21 -5.24 32.18 28.61
N THR A 22 -5.02 31.29 27.64
CA THR A 22 -5.78 30.04 27.51
C THR A 22 -5.33 28.92 28.46
N LYS A 23 -4.08 28.94 28.96
CA LYS A 23 -3.66 28.04 30.05
C LYS A 23 -4.41 28.37 31.34
N ASP A 24 -4.68 29.65 31.59
CA ASP A 24 -5.42 30.10 32.77
C ASP A 24 -6.92 29.76 32.66
N ILE A 25 -7.53 29.90 31.48
CA ILE A 25 -8.94 29.52 31.23
C ILE A 25 -9.18 28.00 31.44
N SER A 26 -8.17 27.16 31.21
CA SER A 26 -8.26 25.71 31.41
C SER A 26 -8.27 25.27 32.89
N LYS A 27 -7.86 26.16 33.81
CA LYS A 27 -7.92 25.90 35.26
C LYS A 27 -9.27 26.23 35.88
N ASP A 28 -10.03 27.16 35.30
CA ASP A 28 -11.21 27.75 35.96
C ASP A 28 -12.58 27.30 35.39
N SER A 29 -12.64 26.45 34.36
CA SER A 29 -13.93 26.06 33.74
C SER A 29 -14.38 24.63 34.08
N SER A 30 -14.64 24.37 35.36
CA SER A 30 -15.56 23.31 35.79
C SER A 30 -16.98 23.85 35.82
N GLU A 31 -17.70 23.78 34.69
CA GLU A 31 -19.14 23.49 34.60
C GLU A 31 -19.76 23.93 33.25
N GLY A 32 -20.44 22.99 32.58
CA GLY A 32 -21.62 23.27 31.76
C GLY A 32 -21.45 24.02 30.43
N LYS A 33 -21.16 23.29 29.34
CA LYS A 33 -21.79 23.39 27.98
C LYS A 33 -21.01 22.51 26.99
N SER A 34 -21.60 21.40 26.54
CA SER A 34 -20.95 20.39 25.68
C SER A 34 -20.43 20.94 24.33
N GLY A 35 -20.98 22.07 23.85
CA GLY A 35 -20.47 22.80 22.69
C GLY A 35 -19.20 23.60 22.94
N ILE A 36 -19.08 24.28 24.11
CA ILE A 36 -17.92 25.12 24.47
C ILE A 36 -16.70 24.24 24.74
N GLY A 37 -16.87 23.10 25.42
CA GLY A 37 -15.77 22.15 25.63
C GLY A 37 -15.21 21.57 24.33
N THR A 38 -16.05 21.43 23.29
CA THR A 38 -15.60 20.98 21.96
C THR A 38 -14.84 22.07 21.21
N ILE A 39 -15.28 23.34 21.34
CA ILE A 39 -14.59 24.51 20.78
C ILE A 39 -13.25 24.75 21.48
N LEU A 40 -13.20 24.71 22.82
CA LEU A 40 -11.97 24.83 23.60
C LEU A 40 -10.97 23.72 23.28
N ARG A 41 -11.43 22.47 23.13
CA ARG A 41 -10.57 21.34 22.73
C ARG A 41 -9.99 21.52 21.32
N LYS A 42 -10.79 22.06 20.40
CA LYS A 42 -10.34 22.43 19.04
C LYS A 42 -9.30 23.56 19.10
N ILE A 43 -9.54 24.61 19.90
CA ILE A 43 -8.61 25.74 20.09
C ILE A 43 -7.30 25.25 20.70
N MET A 44 -7.33 24.45 21.77
CA MET A 44 -6.14 23.85 22.37
C MET A 44 -5.37 22.96 21.38
N LYS A 45 -6.07 22.21 20.52
CA LYS A 45 -5.43 21.40 19.46
C LYS A 45 -4.71 22.30 18.44
N GLY A 46 -5.35 23.41 18.04
CA GLY A 46 -4.75 24.41 17.15
C GLY A 46 -3.54 25.11 17.77
N ILE A 47 -3.63 25.51 19.04
CA ILE A 47 -2.53 26.12 19.79
C ILE A 47 -1.36 25.15 19.95
N LYS A 48 -1.61 23.88 20.28
CA LYS A 48 -0.58 22.84 20.37
C LYS A 48 0.10 22.61 19.03
N ALA A 49 -0.66 22.62 17.93
CA ALA A 49 -0.10 22.52 16.58
C ALA A 49 0.81 23.72 16.28
N VAL A 50 0.40 24.95 16.60
CA VAL A 50 1.21 26.16 16.39
C VAL A 50 2.50 26.12 17.21
N ALA A 51 2.45 25.69 18.47
CA ALA A 51 3.63 25.52 19.31
C ALA A 51 4.60 24.45 18.76
N SER A 52 4.06 23.35 18.22
CA SER A 52 4.87 22.33 17.53
C SER A 52 5.49 22.86 16.23
N ILE A 53 4.78 23.73 15.49
CA ILE A 53 5.35 24.40 14.31
C ILE A 53 6.50 25.30 14.72
N ILE A 54 6.36 26.11 15.77
CA ILE A 54 7.43 26.96 16.29
C ILE A 54 8.65 26.12 16.70
N LYS A 55 8.45 24.98 17.37
CA LYS A 55 9.54 24.04 17.70
C LYS A 55 10.17 23.42 16.46
N GLY A 56 9.38 23.02 15.47
CA GLY A 56 9.88 22.52 14.19
C GLY A 56 10.72 23.56 13.46
N ILE A 57 10.29 24.83 13.49
CA ILE A 57 11.03 25.99 12.97
C ILE A 57 12.37 26.16 13.69
N GLU A 58 12.40 26.04 15.02
CA GLU A 58 13.65 26.09 15.80
C GLU A 58 14.60 24.93 15.46
N LYS A 59 14.06 23.72 15.27
CA LYS A 59 14.84 22.56 14.81
C LYS A 59 15.43 22.79 13.41
N ILE A 60 14.67 23.40 12.50
CA ILE A 60 15.16 23.76 11.15
C ILE A 60 16.30 24.79 11.22
N LYS A 61 16.21 25.76 12.14
CA LYS A 61 17.25 26.77 12.37
C LYS A 61 18.58 26.22 12.90
N SER A 62 18.61 24.98 13.37
CA SER A 62 19.82 24.36 13.91
C SER A 62 20.86 23.94 12.87
N LYS A 63 20.53 23.96 11.56
CA LYS A 63 21.42 23.59 10.43
C LYS A 63 21.97 22.16 10.43
N GLU A 64 21.54 21.29 11.34
CA GLU A 64 21.82 19.84 11.27
C GLU A 64 20.79 19.12 10.37
N PRO A 65 21.20 18.37 9.33
CA PRO A 65 20.29 17.76 8.34
C PRO A 65 19.13 16.97 8.97
N TRP A 66 19.44 16.13 9.95
CA TRP A 66 18.47 15.31 10.69
C TRP A 66 17.47 16.16 11.50
N LYS A 67 17.92 17.26 12.13
CA LYS A 67 17.05 18.16 12.89
C LYS A 67 16.15 18.99 11.97
N ILE A 68 16.62 19.33 10.78
CA ILE A 68 15.78 19.98 9.78
C ILE A 68 14.70 19.04 9.29
N PHE A 69 15.04 17.79 9.00
CA PHE A 69 14.07 16.78 8.61
C PHE A 69 13.03 16.51 9.71
N ASP A 70 13.48 16.37 10.96
CA ASP A 70 12.62 16.22 12.13
C ASP A 70 11.72 17.45 12.36
N GLY A 71 12.26 18.66 12.16
CA GLY A 71 11.48 19.89 12.22
C GLY A 71 10.46 20.02 11.10
N LEU A 72 10.77 19.50 9.92
CA LEU A 72 9.86 19.41 8.77
C LEU A 72 8.68 18.49 9.03
N LEU A 73 8.97 17.33 9.63
CA LEU A 73 7.98 16.37 10.06
C LEU A 73 7.07 16.95 11.16
N ASP A 74 7.62 17.68 12.13
CA ASP A 74 6.84 18.39 13.15
C ASP A 74 5.89 19.44 12.54
N ILE A 75 6.39 20.21 11.56
CA ILE A 75 5.62 21.25 10.88
C ILE A 75 4.50 20.64 10.03
N SER A 76 4.83 19.71 9.14
CA SER A 76 3.86 19.04 8.27
C SER A 76 2.78 18.32 9.10
N SER A 77 3.18 17.66 10.18
CA SER A 77 2.26 17.01 11.11
C SER A 77 1.30 17.98 11.81
N SER A 78 1.82 19.12 12.20
CA SER A 78 1.03 20.16 12.86
C SER A 78 0.11 20.89 11.87
N ILE A 79 0.56 21.12 10.63
CA ILE A 79 -0.24 21.68 9.55
C ILE A 79 -1.44 20.77 9.23
N MET A 80 -1.23 19.47 9.10
CA MET A 80 -2.33 18.53 8.85
C MET A 80 -3.39 18.55 9.96
N ASN A 81 -2.95 18.67 11.22
CA ASN A 81 -3.85 18.82 12.36
C ASN A 81 -4.67 20.12 12.34
N LEU A 82 -4.14 21.20 11.75
CA LEU A 82 -4.84 22.47 11.58
C LEU A 82 -5.89 22.40 10.45
N VAL A 83 -5.57 21.69 9.37
CA VAL A 83 -6.46 21.49 8.20
C VAL A 83 -7.70 20.67 8.58
N GLU A 84 -7.54 19.57 9.33
CA GLU A 84 -8.69 18.77 9.82
C GLU A 84 -9.54 19.52 10.87
N GLY A 85 -8.98 20.54 11.54
CA GLY A 85 -9.63 21.27 12.63
C GLY A 85 -10.58 22.39 12.20
N GLY A 86 -10.52 22.84 10.93
CA GLY A 86 -11.34 23.95 10.43
C GLY A 86 -10.94 25.33 10.98
N PHE A 87 -9.67 25.54 11.33
CA PHE A 87 -9.16 26.87 11.75
C PHE A 87 -8.67 27.64 10.53
N VAL A 88 -9.41 28.69 10.12
CA VAL A 88 -9.27 29.33 8.79
C VAL A 88 -9.06 30.84 8.91
N GLY A 89 -7.93 31.29 9.44
CA GLY A 89 -7.65 32.73 9.40
C GLY A 89 -6.41 33.11 10.18
N ILE A 90 -6.58 33.47 11.44
CA ILE A 90 -5.53 34.09 12.27
C ILE A 90 -4.34 33.14 12.51
N LEU A 91 -4.60 31.85 12.81
CA LEU A 91 -3.53 30.87 13.04
C LEU A 91 -2.84 30.42 11.75
N SER A 92 -3.57 30.29 10.64
CA SER A 92 -2.98 30.00 9.33
C SER A 92 -2.15 31.16 8.80
N GLU A 93 -2.60 32.40 9.06
CA GLU A 93 -1.88 33.63 8.71
C GLU A 93 -0.60 33.75 9.56
N ALA A 94 -0.68 33.55 10.88
CA ALA A 94 0.48 33.59 11.77
C ALA A 94 1.52 32.50 11.44
N VAL A 95 1.07 31.27 11.14
CA VAL A 95 1.96 30.17 10.74
C VAL A 95 2.53 30.39 9.34
N GLY A 96 1.75 30.93 8.40
CA GLY A 96 2.23 31.32 7.09
C GLY A 96 3.36 32.33 7.16
N VAL A 97 3.12 33.42 7.89
CA VAL A 97 4.11 34.46 8.19
C VAL A 97 5.37 33.84 8.84
N LEU A 98 5.20 32.98 9.84
CA LEU A 98 6.31 32.25 10.49
C LEU A 98 7.15 31.38 9.54
N LEU A 99 6.54 30.82 8.50
CA LEU A 99 7.24 30.00 7.51
C LEU A 99 7.95 30.86 6.46
N THR A 100 7.31 31.93 5.98
CA THR A 100 7.80 32.73 4.86
C THR A 100 8.76 33.85 5.27
N GLU A 101 8.68 34.35 6.51
CA GLU A 101 9.44 35.54 6.91
C GLU A 101 10.91 35.23 7.21
N SER A 102 11.81 36.06 6.65
CA SER A 102 13.25 36.01 6.91
C SER A 102 13.68 37.26 7.68
N LYS A 103 14.45 37.10 8.77
CA LYS A 103 15.16 38.23 9.38
C LYS A 103 16.31 38.62 8.46
N SER A 104 16.75 39.89 8.45
CA SER A 104 17.78 40.39 7.51
C SER A 104 19.10 39.60 7.50
N ASN A 105 19.37 38.79 8.52
CA ASN A 105 20.58 37.96 8.66
C ASN A 105 20.30 36.47 8.88
N GLN A 106 19.07 35.97 8.69
CA GLN A 106 18.73 34.54 8.80
C GLN A 106 17.83 34.08 7.64
N PRO A 107 18.20 33.02 6.90
CA PRO A 107 17.32 32.44 5.90
C PRO A 107 16.01 32.00 6.57
N SER A 108 14.88 32.24 5.91
CA SER A 108 13.56 31.80 6.40
C SER A 108 13.54 30.28 6.57
N VAL A 109 12.57 29.79 7.34
CA VAL A 109 12.39 28.34 7.56
C VAL A 109 12.33 27.61 6.24
N VAL A 110 11.60 28.18 5.28
CA VAL A 110 11.47 27.59 3.95
C VAL A 110 12.78 27.66 3.16
N HIS A 111 13.59 28.71 3.31
CA HIS A 111 14.92 28.76 2.67
C HIS A 111 15.92 27.78 3.31
N GLN A 112 15.87 27.55 4.62
CA GLN A 112 16.69 26.52 5.29
C GLN A 112 16.27 25.11 4.89
N LEU A 113 14.97 24.91 4.70
CA LEU A 113 14.37 23.73 4.08
C LEU A 113 14.97 23.44 2.71
N VAL A 114 15.03 24.46 1.85
CA VAL A 114 15.63 24.39 0.52
C VAL A 114 17.11 24.03 0.59
N ASN A 115 17.88 24.65 1.48
CA ASN A 115 19.32 24.40 1.60
C ASN A 115 19.66 23.00 2.12
N VAL A 116 18.88 22.47 3.06
CA VAL A 116 19.11 21.12 3.59
C VAL A 116 18.72 20.07 2.56
N VAL A 117 17.63 20.34 1.85
CA VAL A 117 17.23 19.56 0.69
C VAL A 117 18.27 19.61 -0.43
N HIS A 118 19.03 20.71 -0.54
CA HIS A 118 20.15 20.88 -1.48
C HIS A 118 21.44 20.17 -1.00
N ASP A 119 21.77 20.21 0.29
CA ASP A 119 22.96 19.58 0.86
C ASP A 119 22.84 18.06 0.97
N ASP A 120 21.65 17.50 1.25
CA ASP A 120 21.41 16.04 1.21
C ASP A 120 21.50 15.47 -0.24
N THR A 121 21.47 16.33 -1.27
CA THR A 121 21.50 15.93 -2.69
C THR A 121 22.89 15.52 -3.18
N THR A 122 23.98 15.91 -2.51
CA THR A 122 25.33 15.53 -2.96
C THR A 122 25.65 14.05 -2.70
N HIS A 123 24.83 13.33 -1.91
CA HIS A 123 25.17 11.98 -1.47
C HIS A 123 24.33 10.81 -2.03
N PHE A 124 23.30 11.05 -2.85
CA PHE A 124 22.47 9.97 -3.40
C PHE A 124 22.17 10.13 -4.88
N ASN A 125 22.72 9.21 -5.68
CA ASN A 125 22.67 9.26 -7.14
C ASN A 125 22.11 7.93 -7.69
N ARG A 126 20.81 7.89 -8.05
CA ARG A 126 20.27 6.98 -9.09
C ARG A 126 19.40 7.75 -10.11
N LYS A 127 19.60 7.42 -11.37
CA LYS A 127 19.82 8.38 -12.46
C LYS A 127 18.59 8.98 -13.17
N SER A 128 17.35 8.86 -12.67
CA SER A 128 16.19 9.50 -13.33
C SER A 128 15.08 9.98 -12.39
N LEU A 129 14.64 9.17 -11.42
CA LEU A 129 13.66 9.61 -10.42
C LEU A 129 14.24 10.66 -9.48
N ASP A 130 15.51 10.52 -9.07
CA ASP A 130 16.18 11.55 -8.28
C ASP A 130 16.33 12.82 -9.10
N GLN A 131 16.56 12.73 -10.42
CA GLN A 131 16.62 13.91 -11.29
C GLN A 131 15.26 14.60 -11.40
N LYS A 132 14.17 13.86 -11.63
CA LYS A 132 12.80 14.41 -11.64
C LYS A 132 12.46 15.04 -10.29
N TYR A 133 12.76 14.35 -9.19
CA TYR A 133 12.49 14.85 -7.84
C TYR A 133 13.34 16.07 -7.50
N ASN A 134 14.61 16.10 -7.88
CA ASN A 134 15.49 17.25 -7.69
C ASN A 134 15.04 18.44 -8.54
N ALA A 135 14.59 18.22 -9.78
CA ALA A 135 14.00 19.27 -10.61
C ALA A 135 12.72 19.83 -9.97
N LEU A 136 11.84 18.96 -9.45
CA LEU A 136 10.67 19.39 -8.67
C LEU A 136 11.08 20.19 -7.44
N LYS A 137 12.08 19.72 -6.67
CA LYS A 137 12.60 20.44 -5.49
C LYS A 137 13.11 21.84 -5.84
N ILE A 138 13.85 22.00 -6.94
CA ILE A 138 14.35 23.30 -7.39
C ILE A 138 13.18 24.22 -7.71
N ARG A 139 12.22 23.75 -8.52
CA ARG A 139 11.01 24.52 -8.85
C ARG A 139 10.19 24.88 -7.62
N VAL A 140 10.11 23.99 -6.64
CA VAL A 140 9.47 24.24 -5.34
C VAL A 140 10.20 25.37 -4.61
N SER A 141 11.52 25.34 -4.60
CA SER A 141 12.36 26.38 -3.99
C SER A 141 12.15 27.74 -4.65
N GLU A 142 12.10 27.79 -5.97
CA GLU A 142 11.83 29.00 -6.75
C GLU A 142 10.42 29.53 -6.48
N GLN A 143 9.41 28.64 -6.47
CA GLN A 143 8.03 29.02 -6.19
C GLN A 143 7.84 29.55 -4.77
N ILE A 144 8.56 28.98 -3.80
CA ILE A 144 8.61 29.51 -2.43
C ILE A 144 9.20 30.93 -2.42
N PHE A 145 10.31 31.14 -3.12
CA PHE A 145 10.96 32.45 -3.16
C PHE A 145 10.03 33.49 -3.77
N GLN A 146 9.31 33.10 -4.82
CA GLN A 146 8.26 33.94 -5.41
C GLN A 146 7.15 34.24 -4.40
N LEU A 147 6.62 33.24 -3.70
CA LEU A 147 5.60 33.42 -2.67
C LEU A 147 6.04 34.39 -1.55
N GLN A 148 7.32 34.44 -1.21
CA GLN A 148 7.83 35.38 -0.20
C GLN A 148 7.78 36.85 -0.67
N GLY A 149 8.14 37.10 -1.93
CA GLY A 149 8.17 38.44 -2.53
C GLY A 149 6.86 38.89 -3.18
N MET A 150 5.87 37.99 -3.25
CA MET A 150 4.64 38.17 -4.00
C MET A 150 3.80 39.35 -3.49
N LYS A 151 3.39 40.22 -4.43
CA LYS A 151 2.49 41.36 -4.21
C LYS A 151 1.07 41.07 -4.65
N GLU A 152 0.14 41.92 -4.23
CA GLU A 152 -1.28 41.82 -4.59
C GLU A 152 -1.47 41.84 -6.12
N GLY A 153 -2.20 40.86 -6.65
CA GLY A 153 -2.50 40.73 -8.09
C GLY A 153 -1.43 40.02 -8.93
N GLU A 154 -0.28 39.68 -8.36
CA GLU A 154 0.72 38.85 -9.04
C GLU A 154 0.23 37.39 -9.16
N LYS A 155 0.79 36.62 -10.10
CA LYS A 155 0.54 35.18 -10.25
C LYS A 155 1.84 34.42 -10.13
N LEU A 156 1.74 33.15 -9.77
CA LEU A 156 2.90 32.25 -9.77
C LEU A 156 3.42 32.05 -11.20
N ASP A 157 4.75 32.03 -11.33
CA ASP A 157 5.44 31.87 -12.62
C ASP A 157 5.29 30.44 -13.15
N ASP A 158 5.18 29.47 -12.24
CA ASP A 158 5.03 28.05 -12.55
C ASP A 158 3.76 27.45 -11.91
N PRO A 159 2.57 27.71 -12.49
CA PRO A 159 1.33 27.09 -12.03
C PRO A 159 1.28 25.59 -12.35
N SER A 160 2.13 25.07 -13.25
CA SER A 160 2.17 23.64 -13.58
C SER A 160 2.77 22.78 -12.48
N LEU A 161 3.59 23.36 -11.58
CA LEU A 161 4.28 22.62 -10.52
C LEU A 161 3.32 21.77 -9.67
N TRP A 162 2.10 22.27 -9.41
CA TRP A 162 1.08 21.53 -8.66
C TRP A 162 0.75 20.18 -9.28
N ASN A 163 0.59 20.14 -10.61
CA ASN A 163 0.20 18.93 -11.32
C ASN A 163 1.39 17.98 -11.50
N ASP A 164 2.58 18.53 -11.73
CA ASP A 164 3.81 17.73 -11.85
C ASP A 164 4.14 17.02 -10.54
N TYR A 165 3.90 17.67 -9.40
CA TYR A 165 4.08 17.05 -8.09
C TYR A 165 3.07 15.94 -7.82
N ILE A 166 1.80 16.14 -8.20
CA ILE A 166 0.75 15.11 -8.10
C ILE A 166 1.09 13.91 -8.98
N GLN A 167 1.55 14.15 -10.22
CA GLN A 167 1.98 13.08 -11.12
C GLN A 167 3.15 12.30 -10.52
N PHE A 168 4.14 12.97 -9.94
CA PHE A 168 5.27 12.33 -9.28
C PHE A 168 4.85 11.46 -8.09
N LEU A 169 3.93 11.94 -7.25
CA LEU A 169 3.34 11.13 -6.17
C LEU A 169 2.61 9.90 -6.71
N GLY A 170 1.90 10.03 -7.84
CA GLY A 170 1.27 8.92 -8.55
C GLY A 170 2.27 7.88 -9.07
N GLU A 171 3.38 8.32 -9.68
CA GLU A 171 4.46 7.43 -10.15
C GLU A 171 5.07 6.63 -8.99
N LEU A 172 5.29 7.27 -7.84
CA LEU A 172 5.79 6.60 -6.63
C LEU A 172 4.76 5.63 -6.03
N ALA A 173 3.48 6.01 -6.04
CA ALA A 173 2.40 5.16 -5.55
C ALA A 173 2.29 3.84 -6.29
N ILE A 174 2.31 3.87 -7.62
CA ILE A 174 2.23 2.67 -8.46
C ILE A 174 3.30 1.66 -8.04
N ARG A 175 4.52 2.12 -7.75
CA ARG A 175 5.64 1.26 -7.37
C ARG A 175 5.44 0.60 -6.01
N PHE A 176 5.02 1.34 -4.98
CA PHE A 176 4.83 0.72 -3.67
C PHE A 176 3.49 -0.03 -3.55
N GLU A 177 2.50 0.25 -4.40
CA GLU A 177 1.24 -0.49 -4.49
C GLU A 177 1.40 -1.78 -5.30
N SER A 178 2.38 -1.85 -6.21
CA SER A 178 2.68 -3.03 -7.02
C SER A 178 2.76 -4.31 -6.18
N PRO A 179 2.11 -5.42 -6.59
CA PRO A 179 2.11 -6.67 -5.84
C PRO A 179 3.53 -7.19 -5.61
N LEU A 180 3.82 -7.63 -4.38
CA LEU A 180 5.04 -8.36 -4.05
C LEU A 180 4.69 -9.79 -3.62
N PRO A 181 5.46 -10.81 -4.01
CA PRO A 181 5.29 -12.14 -3.45
C PRO A 181 5.64 -12.11 -1.96
N PHE A 182 4.98 -12.96 -1.19
CA PHE A 182 5.34 -13.11 0.22
C PHE A 182 6.74 -13.72 0.36
N LYS A 183 7.62 -13.02 1.08
CA LYS A 183 8.98 -13.43 1.40
C LYS A 183 9.26 -13.22 2.89
N TYR A 184 9.89 -14.22 3.51
CA TYR A 184 10.34 -14.18 4.91
C TYR A 184 11.77 -14.72 5.01
N GLU A 185 12.75 -13.85 4.74
CA GLU A 185 14.17 -14.20 4.67
C GLU A 185 15.00 -13.13 5.36
N ASN A 186 16.19 -13.47 5.87
CA ASN A 186 17.03 -12.49 6.59
C ASN A 186 17.52 -11.35 5.68
N TYR A 187 17.75 -11.62 4.41
CA TYR A 187 18.24 -10.66 3.41
C TYR A 187 17.12 -9.99 2.61
N LEU A 188 15.88 -9.98 3.14
CA LEU A 188 14.69 -9.44 2.46
C LEU A 188 14.88 -8.02 1.89
N THR A 189 15.65 -7.16 2.55
CA THR A 189 15.89 -5.77 2.12
C THR A 189 16.90 -5.63 0.98
N GLU A 190 17.62 -6.71 0.65
CA GLU A 190 18.55 -6.76 -0.48
C GLU A 190 17.83 -7.10 -1.79
N ASP A 191 16.64 -7.70 -1.69
CA ASP A 191 15.79 -8.00 -2.83
C ASP A 191 15.46 -6.71 -3.61
N PRO A 192 15.70 -6.66 -4.93
CA PRO A 192 15.51 -5.46 -5.73
C PRO A 192 14.08 -4.91 -5.68
N ASP A 193 13.06 -5.78 -5.72
CA ASP A 193 11.66 -5.38 -5.76
C ASP A 193 11.21 -4.87 -4.38
N VAL A 194 11.69 -5.51 -3.32
CA VAL A 194 11.44 -5.03 -1.94
C VAL A 194 12.14 -3.70 -1.70
N LYS A 195 13.39 -3.56 -2.16
CA LYS A 195 14.14 -2.31 -2.06
C LYS A 195 13.47 -1.20 -2.85
N ASP A 196 12.90 -1.52 -4.00
CA ASP A 196 12.11 -0.59 -4.80
C ASP A 196 10.89 -0.09 -4.03
N PHE A 197 10.11 -1.01 -3.44
CA PHE A 197 8.99 -0.69 -2.56
C PHE A 197 9.39 0.24 -1.40
N VAL A 198 10.43 -0.12 -0.64
CA VAL A 198 10.83 0.69 0.52
C VAL A 198 11.28 2.08 0.06
N THR A 199 12.06 2.14 -1.02
CA THR A 199 12.50 3.42 -1.58
C THR A 199 11.30 4.27 -2.02
N ALA A 200 10.33 3.66 -2.71
CA ALA A 200 9.16 4.35 -3.22
C ALA A 200 8.26 4.89 -2.09
N VAL A 201 7.97 4.09 -1.05
CA VAL A 201 7.11 4.53 0.07
C VAL A 201 7.77 5.64 0.92
N VAL A 202 9.09 5.56 1.11
CA VAL A 202 9.86 6.61 1.81
C VAL A 202 9.84 7.90 0.98
N LYS A 203 10.20 7.83 -0.31
CA LYS A 203 10.20 8.99 -1.20
C LYS A 203 8.81 9.60 -1.35
N TYR A 204 7.77 8.77 -1.39
CA TYR A 204 6.39 9.23 -1.40
C TYR A 204 6.07 10.03 -0.14
N SER A 205 6.45 9.53 1.03
CA SER A 205 6.20 10.18 2.32
C SER A 205 6.95 11.51 2.45
N GLU A 206 8.21 11.56 2.01
CA GLU A 206 8.99 12.79 1.92
C GLU A 206 8.31 13.80 0.99
N ALA A 207 8.09 13.41 -0.27
CA ALA A 207 7.52 14.26 -1.30
C ALA A 207 6.13 14.78 -0.89
N HIS A 208 5.29 13.93 -0.31
CA HIS A 208 3.98 14.32 0.20
C HIS A 208 4.10 15.41 1.28
N SER A 209 5.04 15.26 2.22
CA SER A 209 5.29 16.25 3.27
C SER A 209 5.75 17.59 2.71
N PHE A 210 6.66 17.58 1.73
CA PHE A 210 7.10 18.79 1.02
C PHE A 210 5.95 19.46 0.28
N PHE A 211 5.14 18.69 -0.44
CA PHE A 211 4.01 19.21 -1.19
C PHE A 211 2.97 19.86 -0.29
N MET A 212 2.64 19.20 0.82
CA MET A 212 1.71 19.75 1.82
C MET A 212 2.24 21.03 2.46
N THR A 213 3.55 21.12 2.70
CA THR A 213 4.19 22.34 3.22
C THR A 213 4.09 23.48 2.20
N LEU A 214 4.34 23.20 0.92
CA LEU A 214 4.24 24.18 -0.16
C LEU A 214 2.80 24.68 -0.34
N LEU A 215 1.82 23.77 -0.40
CA LEU A 215 0.40 24.12 -0.50
C LEU A 215 -0.04 25.00 0.67
N PHE A 216 0.44 24.68 1.88
CA PHE A 216 0.15 25.49 3.06
C PHE A 216 0.78 26.88 2.98
N ALA A 217 2.05 26.98 2.57
CA ALA A 217 2.72 28.26 2.37
C ALA A 217 1.99 29.13 1.34
N ALA A 218 1.59 28.54 0.21
CA ALA A 218 0.81 29.21 -0.83
C ALA A 218 -0.54 29.69 -0.29
N LYS A 219 -1.31 28.80 0.37
CA LYS A 219 -2.58 29.15 1.00
C LYS A 219 -2.43 30.34 1.94
N ALA A 220 -1.41 30.31 2.80
CA ALA A 220 -1.21 31.34 3.79
C ALA A 220 -0.84 32.69 3.15
N LYS A 221 -0.01 32.67 2.10
CA LYS A 221 0.30 33.89 1.34
C LYS A 221 -0.92 34.47 0.64
N TYR A 222 -1.75 33.64 0.00
CA TYR A 222 -3.00 34.10 -0.61
C TYR A 222 -4.00 34.66 0.42
N THR A 223 -4.02 34.08 1.61
CA THR A 223 -4.84 34.57 2.72
C THR A 223 -4.37 35.94 3.21
N GLU A 224 -3.05 36.15 3.30
CA GLU A 224 -2.42 37.43 3.66
C GLU A 224 -2.79 38.53 2.65
N LEU A 225 -2.76 38.21 1.35
CA LEU A 225 -2.96 39.21 0.28
C LEU A 225 -4.41 39.68 0.10
N ARG A 226 -5.41 39.02 0.72
CA ARG A 226 -6.88 39.31 0.76
C ARG A 226 -7.58 39.65 -0.59
N MET A 227 -8.91 39.43 -0.65
CA MET A 227 -9.91 39.73 -1.72
C MET A 227 -9.62 39.29 -3.18
N VAL A 228 -8.42 39.45 -3.72
CA VAL A 228 -8.06 39.09 -5.11
C VAL A 228 -7.79 37.58 -5.28
N HIS A 229 -7.43 36.89 -4.19
CA HIS A 229 -6.99 35.49 -4.21
C HIS A 229 -7.93 34.51 -3.47
N GLU A 230 -9.20 34.87 -3.24
CA GLU A 230 -10.16 33.98 -2.53
C GLU A 230 -10.35 32.63 -3.24
N ASP A 231 -10.43 32.65 -4.57
CA ASP A 231 -10.48 31.44 -5.39
C ASP A 231 -9.20 30.59 -5.27
N ASP A 232 -8.03 31.24 -5.20
CA ASP A 232 -6.74 30.54 -5.05
C ASP A 232 -6.63 29.85 -3.69
N VAL A 233 -7.12 30.47 -2.61
CA VAL A 233 -7.23 29.86 -1.28
C VAL A 233 -8.11 28.61 -1.34
N ALA A 234 -9.27 28.69 -1.98
CA ALA A 234 -10.19 27.57 -2.13
C ALA A 234 -9.58 26.43 -2.97
N ILE A 235 -8.81 26.75 -4.02
CA ILE A 235 -8.09 25.76 -4.83
C ILE A 235 -7.02 25.05 -3.98
N MET A 236 -6.24 25.80 -3.19
CA MET A 236 -5.23 25.20 -2.30
C MET A 236 -5.89 24.26 -1.28
N ASP A 237 -7.01 24.65 -0.68
CA ASP A 237 -7.74 23.81 0.28
C ASP A 237 -8.25 22.50 -0.32
N ARG A 238 -8.78 22.56 -1.55
CA ARG A 238 -9.21 21.36 -2.28
C ARG A 238 -8.03 20.43 -2.56
N LYS A 239 -6.89 20.98 -3.00
CA LYS A 239 -5.66 20.20 -3.26
C LYS A 239 -5.14 19.54 -1.99
N MET A 240 -5.03 20.28 -0.89
CA MET A 240 -4.61 19.75 0.41
C MET A 240 -5.53 18.62 0.89
N THR A 241 -6.85 18.84 0.83
CA THR A 241 -7.84 17.84 1.25
C THR A 241 -7.75 16.57 0.41
N PHE A 242 -7.59 16.70 -0.90
CA PHE A 242 -7.41 15.57 -1.81
C PHE A 242 -6.14 14.77 -1.45
N GLN A 243 -5.02 15.47 -1.26
CA GLN A 243 -3.74 14.85 -0.94
C GLN A 243 -3.75 14.11 0.41
N ILE A 244 -4.40 14.68 1.43
CA ILE A 244 -4.57 14.00 2.72
C ILE A 244 -5.37 12.70 2.55
N LYS A 245 -6.50 12.75 1.84
CA LYS A 245 -7.33 11.54 1.60
C LYS A 245 -6.57 10.48 0.82
N GLU A 246 -5.84 10.92 -0.21
CA GLU A 246 -5.05 10.05 -1.06
C GLU A 246 -3.94 9.35 -0.26
N ALA A 247 -3.10 10.10 0.45
CA ALA A 247 -2.03 9.53 1.26
C ALA A 247 -2.56 8.62 2.37
N LYS A 248 -3.68 8.99 3.01
CA LYS A 248 -4.33 8.15 4.02
C LYS A 248 -4.76 6.80 3.45
N ALA A 249 -5.40 6.78 2.28
CA ALA A 249 -5.83 5.55 1.61
C ALA A 249 -4.64 4.67 1.20
N LYS A 250 -3.58 5.27 0.64
CA LYS A 250 -2.42 4.52 0.16
C LYS A 250 -1.57 3.94 1.28
N LEU A 251 -1.44 4.68 2.38
CA LEU A 251 -0.60 4.27 3.48
C LEU A 251 -1.37 3.35 4.45
N SER A 252 -2.69 3.49 4.66
CA SER A 252 -3.45 2.88 5.78
C SER A 252 -3.05 1.44 6.13
N PHE A 253 -2.86 0.59 5.12
CA PHE A 253 -2.53 -0.82 5.25
C PHE A 253 -1.36 -1.12 6.20
N LEU A 254 -0.37 -0.23 6.32
CA LEU A 254 0.79 -0.48 7.20
C LEU A 254 0.44 -0.64 8.69
N SER A 255 -0.77 -0.23 9.12
CA SER A 255 -1.24 -0.39 10.50
C SER A 255 -2.41 -1.34 10.65
N GLU A 256 -2.90 -1.93 9.56
CA GLU A 256 -4.07 -2.79 9.59
C GLU A 256 -3.67 -4.20 10.05
N LYS A 257 -4.12 -4.57 11.26
CA LYS A 257 -3.79 -5.86 11.89
C LYS A 257 -4.14 -7.08 11.03
N ARG A 258 -5.19 -6.98 10.21
CA ARG A 258 -5.57 -8.05 9.27
C ARG A 258 -4.46 -8.42 8.29
N PHE A 259 -3.58 -7.48 7.92
CA PHE A 259 -2.43 -7.77 7.05
C PHE A 259 -1.24 -8.39 7.78
N LEU A 260 -1.35 -8.63 9.09
CA LEU A 260 -0.43 -9.50 9.84
C LEU A 260 -0.87 -10.98 9.81
N THR A 261 -1.92 -11.30 9.07
CA THR A 261 -2.41 -12.68 8.89
C THR A 261 -2.07 -13.21 7.50
N PHE A 262 -2.58 -14.40 7.16
CA PHE A 262 -2.45 -14.98 5.83
C PHE A 262 -3.01 -14.07 4.72
N LEU A 263 -3.99 -13.20 5.06
CA LEU A 263 -4.48 -12.16 4.16
C LEU A 263 -3.35 -11.26 3.63
N GLY A 264 -2.44 -10.82 4.51
CA GLY A 264 -1.31 -9.98 4.11
C GLY A 264 -0.29 -10.68 3.22
N ARG A 265 -0.28 -12.02 3.21
CA ARG A 265 0.53 -12.83 2.28
C ARG A 265 -0.06 -12.84 0.87
N ILE A 266 -1.38 -12.90 0.74
CA ILE A 266 -2.06 -13.04 -0.56
C ILE A 266 -2.50 -11.71 -1.18
N GLU A 267 -2.75 -10.67 -0.37
CA GLU A 267 -3.08 -9.33 -0.89
C GLU A 267 -1.83 -8.53 -1.21
N GLY A 268 -1.25 -8.78 -2.39
CA GLY A 268 -0.14 -7.99 -2.93
C GLY A 268 1.10 -7.95 -2.05
N GLY A 269 1.27 -8.95 -1.17
CA GLY A 269 2.40 -9.06 -0.24
C GLY A 269 2.46 -7.95 0.80
N LYS A 270 1.30 -7.41 1.24
CA LYS A 270 1.23 -6.38 2.29
C LYS A 270 2.02 -6.76 3.54
N LEU A 271 2.03 -8.03 3.96
CA LEU A 271 2.84 -8.47 5.10
C LEU A 271 4.33 -8.34 4.84
N THR A 272 4.80 -8.71 3.65
CA THR A 272 6.20 -8.53 3.24
C THR A 272 6.58 -7.06 3.18
N LYS A 273 5.70 -6.19 2.68
CA LYS A 273 5.87 -4.73 2.68
C LYS A 273 6.01 -4.17 4.10
N ILE A 274 5.12 -4.57 5.01
CA ILE A 274 5.17 -4.15 6.43
C ILE A 274 6.46 -4.65 7.09
N LEU A 275 6.84 -5.90 6.86
CA LEU A 275 8.08 -6.49 7.39
C LEU A 275 9.33 -5.78 6.87
N ALA A 276 9.42 -5.55 5.56
CA ALA A 276 10.55 -4.90 4.92
C ALA A 276 10.76 -3.47 5.46
N LEU A 277 9.68 -2.69 5.57
CA LEU A 277 9.75 -1.36 6.15
C LEU A 277 10.13 -1.44 7.64
N SER A 278 9.52 -2.37 8.40
CA SER A 278 9.76 -2.51 9.84
C SER A 278 11.23 -2.82 10.19
N ARG A 279 11.93 -3.56 9.32
CA ARG A 279 13.35 -3.87 9.48
C ARG A 279 14.27 -2.69 9.19
N ARG A 280 13.80 -1.66 8.48
CA ARG A 280 14.54 -0.42 8.23
C ARG A 280 14.07 0.67 9.18
N PHE A 281 14.61 0.67 10.39
CA PHE A 281 14.16 1.54 11.49
C PHE A 281 14.08 3.03 11.13
N HIS A 282 15.09 3.59 10.47
CA HIS A 282 15.10 5.00 10.06
C HIS A 282 13.99 5.31 9.06
N ASP A 283 13.89 4.53 7.99
CA ASP A 283 12.84 4.64 6.97
C ASP A 283 11.44 4.46 7.57
N ARG A 284 11.27 3.48 8.45
CA ARG A 284 10.02 3.22 9.19
C ARG A 284 9.61 4.45 9.98
N ASN A 285 10.52 5.05 10.75
CA ASN A 285 10.21 6.21 11.57
C ASN A 285 9.78 7.41 10.73
N LEU A 286 10.45 7.63 9.59
CA LEU A 286 10.07 8.67 8.64
C LEU A 286 8.63 8.47 8.17
N VAL A 287 8.31 7.28 7.66
CA VAL A 287 6.97 6.95 7.18
C VAL A 287 5.96 7.05 8.32
N GLU A 288 6.29 6.54 9.50
CA GLU A 288 5.45 6.59 10.70
C GLU A 288 5.07 8.02 11.07
N THR A 289 6.00 8.97 11.01
CA THR A 289 5.69 10.36 11.35
C THR A 289 4.67 10.98 10.39
N VAL A 290 4.81 10.70 9.08
CA VAL A 290 3.83 11.12 8.06
C VAL A 290 2.49 10.39 8.22
N ARG A 291 2.50 9.13 8.68
CA ARG A 291 1.24 8.42 8.98
C ARG A 291 0.51 9.03 10.17
N GLN A 292 1.24 9.33 11.24
CA GLN A 292 0.69 9.92 12.45
C GLN A 292 0.08 11.29 12.16
N SER A 293 0.69 12.08 11.28
CA SER A 293 0.10 13.35 10.83
C SER A 293 -1.22 13.20 10.08
N LEU A 294 -1.39 12.10 9.36
CA LEU A 294 -2.64 11.75 8.64
C LEU A 294 -3.71 11.14 9.57
N GLY A 295 -3.44 11.06 10.87
CA GLY A 295 -4.33 10.46 11.86
C GLY A 295 -4.47 8.94 11.71
N LEU A 296 -3.46 8.28 11.12
CA LEU A 296 -3.43 6.82 11.04
C LEU A 296 -2.96 6.22 12.37
N SER A 297 -3.45 5.03 12.69
CA SER A 297 -2.98 4.28 13.86
C SER A 297 -1.49 3.95 13.72
N PRO A 298 -0.75 3.79 14.83
CA PRO A 298 0.68 3.47 14.76
C PRO A 298 0.95 2.15 14.04
N MET A 299 2.06 2.08 13.30
CA MET A 299 2.51 0.80 12.75
C MET A 299 2.85 -0.20 13.88
N PRO A 300 2.57 -1.51 13.70
CA PRO A 300 2.96 -2.54 14.65
C PRO A 300 4.47 -2.53 14.91
N ASP A 301 4.87 -3.01 16.09
CA ASP A 301 6.28 -3.16 16.44
C ASP A 301 6.95 -4.29 15.64
N LEU A 302 8.28 -4.22 15.52
CA LEU A 302 9.04 -5.19 14.75
C LEU A 302 8.85 -6.62 15.28
N SER A 303 8.78 -6.81 16.60
CA SER A 303 8.57 -8.12 17.23
C SER A 303 7.26 -8.78 16.80
N THR A 304 6.18 -8.01 16.75
CA THR A 304 4.84 -8.45 16.35
C THR A 304 4.84 -8.79 14.87
N VAL A 305 5.45 -7.94 14.04
CA VAL A 305 5.55 -8.17 12.59
C VAL A 305 6.40 -9.40 12.28
N GLU A 306 7.54 -9.57 12.93
CA GLU A 306 8.42 -10.75 12.79
C GLU A 306 7.71 -12.04 13.21
N SER A 307 7.07 -12.04 14.38
CA SER A 307 6.31 -13.19 14.87
C SER A 307 5.19 -13.56 13.90
N SER A 308 4.47 -12.57 13.38
CA SER A 308 3.40 -12.76 12.41
C SER A 308 3.92 -13.29 11.08
N ALA A 309 5.01 -12.72 10.54
CA ALA A 309 5.61 -13.18 9.29
C ALA A 309 6.18 -14.60 9.40
N LYS A 310 6.84 -14.93 10.53
CA LYS A 310 7.29 -16.29 10.83
C LYS A 310 6.13 -17.27 10.94
N LYS A 311 5.02 -16.85 11.54
CA LYS A 311 3.80 -17.66 11.63
C LYS A 311 3.22 -17.92 10.24
N VAL A 312 2.98 -16.86 9.46
CA VAL A 312 2.37 -16.92 8.12
C VAL A 312 3.23 -17.69 7.12
N SER A 313 4.55 -17.70 7.27
CA SER A 313 5.45 -18.50 6.44
C SER A 313 5.27 -20.01 6.63
N GLN A 314 4.73 -20.43 7.77
CA GLN A 314 4.44 -21.84 8.09
C GLN A 314 2.97 -22.20 7.84
N GLN A 315 2.11 -21.23 7.59
CA GLN A 315 0.70 -21.46 7.35
C GLN A 315 0.42 -22.00 5.95
N ALA A 316 -0.53 -22.92 5.88
CA ALA A 316 -1.11 -23.43 4.65
C ALA A 316 -2.63 -23.57 4.85
N VAL A 317 -3.40 -23.29 3.79
CA VAL A 317 -4.85 -23.45 3.82
C VAL A 317 -5.17 -24.95 3.89
N THR A 318 -5.97 -25.33 4.87
CA THR A 318 -6.48 -26.70 4.99
C THR A 318 -7.56 -26.94 3.94
N LEU A 319 -7.45 -28.04 3.20
CA LEU A 319 -8.44 -28.43 2.20
C LEU A 319 -9.60 -29.16 2.86
N ARG A 320 -10.83 -28.87 2.43
CA ARG A 320 -12.03 -29.60 2.89
C ARG A 320 -12.02 -31.05 2.38
N SER A 321 -11.55 -31.23 1.15
CA SER A 321 -11.46 -32.54 0.51
C SER A 321 -10.24 -33.32 1.01
N VAL A 322 -10.47 -34.20 1.99
CA VAL A 322 -9.45 -35.13 2.52
C VAL A 322 -9.67 -36.50 1.89
N GLU A 323 -8.70 -36.97 1.10
CA GLU A 323 -8.71 -38.36 0.61
C GLU A 323 -8.02 -39.24 1.67
N ILE A 324 -8.79 -40.11 2.34
CA ILE A 324 -8.27 -41.01 3.38
C ILE A 324 -7.72 -42.28 2.70
N CYS A 325 -6.43 -42.53 2.89
CA CYS A 325 -5.80 -43.74 2.35
C CYS A 325 -6.13 -44.96 3.22
N ASN A 326 -7.02 -45.83 2.75
CA ASN A 326 -7.33 -47.08 3.43
C ASN A 326 -6.50 -48.25 2.85
N TRP A 327 -5.30 -48.45 3.40
CA TRP A 327 -4.33 -49.44 2.93
C TRP A 327 -4.87 -50.89 2.94
N LEU A 328 -5.83 -51.21 3.82
CA LEU A 328 -6.39 -52.55 4.00
C LEU A 328 -7.20 -53.05 2.78
N LEU A 329 -7.73 -52.16 1.94
CA LEU A 329 -8.54 -52.53 0.76
C LEU A 329 -7.71 -52.60 -0.54
N LEU A 330 -6.45 -52.14 -0.52
CA LEU A 330 -5.65 -51.86 -1.71
C LEU A 330 -4.67 -52.98 -2.11
N GLN A 331 -4.55 -54.04 -1.31
CA GLN A 331 -3.64 -55.16 -1.60
C GLN A 331 -4.06 -56.07 -2.77
N TYR A 332 -5.30 -55.93 -3.28
CA TYR A 332 -5.86 -56.87 -4.27
C TYR A 332 -6.05 -56.31 -5.67
N PHE A 333 -5.93 -54.98 -5.86
CA PHE A 333 -6.17 -54.33 -7.16
C PHE A 333 -4.87 -53.73 -7.69
N GLY A 334 -4.60 -53.93 -8.99
CA GLY A 334 -3.41 -53.41 -9.65
C GLY A 334 -3.26 -51.90 -9.58
N ILE A 335 -2.13 -51.37 -10.04
CA ILE A 335 -1.82 -49.93 -10.00
C ILE A 335 -2.85 -49.16 -10.84
N SER A 336 -3.65 -48.30 -10.19
CA SER A 336 -4.60 -47.40 -10.88
C SER A 336 -4.14 -45.94 -10.84
N TYR A 337 -4.48 -45.22 -11.91
CA TYR A 337 -4.23 -43.78 -12.04
C TYR A 337 -5.54 -43.09 -12.33
N SER A 338 -5.84 -42.03 -11.59
CA SER A 338 -7.04 -41.24 -11.84
C SER A 338 -6.74 -39.74 -11.84
N ILE A 339 -7.62 -38.99 -12.51
CA ILE A 339 -7.60 -37.54 -12.54
C ILE A 339 -8.90 -37.09 -11.88
N GLN A 340 -8.80 -36.19 -10.92
CA GLN A 340 -9.94 -35.69 -10.16
C GLN A 340 -9.98 -34.16 -10.16
N PHE A 341 -11.13 -33.61 -10.53
CA PHE A 341 -11.44 -32.19 -10.41
C PHE A 341 -12.46 -32.05 -9.29
N ILE A 342 -12.12 -31.28 -8.27
CA ILE A 342 -12.91 -31.11 -7.05
C ILE A 342 -13.29 -29.64 -6.94
N ASN A 343 -14.59 -29.39 -6.88
CA ASN A 343 -15.16 -28.08 -6.68
C ASN A 343 -15.85 -28.02 -5.32
N GLU A 344 -15.17 -27.50 -4.32
CA GLU A 344 -15.73 -27.23 -2.98
C GLU A 344 -16.20 -25.77 -2.86
N ALA A 345 -16.14 -24.99 -3.95
CA ALA A 345 -16.62 -23.63 -4.00
C ALA A 345 -18.10 -23.60 -4.42
N ASP A 346 -18.76 -22.49 -4.08
CA ASP A 346 -20.15 -22.20 -4.51
C ASP A 346 -20.26 -21.83 -6.00
N LEU A 347 -19.17 -21.88 -6.76
CA LEU A 347 -19.11 -21.41 -8.15
C LEU A 347 -19.21 -22.58 -9.13
N PRO A 348 -19.99 -22.48 -10.22
CA PRO A 348 -19.94 -23.47 -11.28
C PRO A 348 -18.54 -23.54 -11.93
N MET A 349 -18.03 -24.77 -12.11
CA MET A 349 -16.71 -25.02 -12.70
C MET A 349 -16.84 -25.80 -14.01
N LYS A 350 -16.30 -25.27 -15.11
CA LYS A 350 -16.19 -26.00 -16.37
C LYS A 350 -14.74 -26.41 -16.60
N VAL A 351 -14.53 -27.68 -16.90
CA VAL A 351 -13.22 -28.26 -17.20
C VAL A 351 -13.18 -28.68 -18.66
N VAL A 352 -12.17 -28.21 -19.38
CA VAL A 352 -11.89 -28.63 -20.76
C VAL A 352 -10.49 -29.20 -20.84
N SER A 353 -10.38 -30.47 -21.22
CA SER A 353 -9.11 -31.22 -21.29
C SER A 353 -8.81 -31.73 -22.70
N GLY A 354 -7.55 -32.08 -22.97
CA GLY A 354 -7.11 -32.62 -24.26
C GLY A 354 -6.85 -31.56 -25.32
N LYS A 355 -6.43 -30.34 -24.93
CA LYS A 355 -6.10 -29.25 -25.85
C LYS A 355 -4.61 -29.21 -26.24
N VAL A 356 -3.73 -29.80 -25.43
CA VAL A 356 -2.26 -29.82 -25.66
C VAL A 356 -1.70 -31.25 -25.68
N ARG A 357 -1.04 -31.62 -26.80
CA ARG A 357 -0.23 -32.83 -27.10
C ARG A 357 -0.85 -34.23 -26.84
N TRP A 358 -0.08 -35.27 -27.19
CA TRP A 358 -0.43 -36.70 -27.32
C TRP A 358 -1.23 -37.26 -26.14
N SER A 359 -2.55 -37.37 -26.31
CA SER A 359 -3.31 -38.42 -25.64
C SER A 359 -3.12 -39.69 -26.48
N GLN A 360 -2.62 -40.77 -25.89
CA GLN A 360 -2.78 -42.08 -26.53
C GLN A 360 -4.30 -42.29 -26.70
N GLY A 361 -4.78 -42.15 -27.95
CA GLY A 361 -6.15 -42.47 -28.34
C GLY A 361 -7.28 -41.54 -27.85
N ASN A 362 -7.10 -40.21 -27.75
CA ASN A 362 -8.19 -39.26 -27.40
C ASN A 362 -8.86 -39.48 -26.01
N GLN A 363 -8.36 -40.39 -25.17
CA GLN A 363 -9.04 -40.81 -23.94
C GLN A 363 -9.13 -39.72 -22.85
N LEU A 364 -8.31 -38.67 -22.92
CA LEU A 364 -8.33 -37.55 -21.98
C LEU A 364 -8.88 -36.25 -22.58
N LYS A 365 -9.49 -36.32 -23.78
CA LYS A 365 -10.21 -35.19 -24.35
C LYS A 365 -11.64 -35.20 -23.84
N PHE A 366 -12.00 -34.24 -23.00
CA PHE A 366 -13.35 -34.13 -22.45
C PHE A 366 -13.66 -32.70 -22.07
N GLU A 367 -14.96 -32.44 -21.96
CA GLU A 367 -15.54 -31.22 -21.45
C GLU A 367 -16.56 -31.62 -20.39
N GLN A 368 -16.40 -31.10 -19.17
CA GLN A 368 -17.25 -31.46 -18.04
C GLN A 368 -17.61 -30.21 -17.27
N ILE A 369 -18.88 -30.09 -16.92
CA ILE A 369 -19.36 -29.14 -15.92
C ILE A 369 -19.38 -29.86 -14.57
N VAL A 370 -18.64 -29.32 -13.60
CA VAL A 370 -18.58 -29.81 -12.23
C VAL A 370 -19.38 -28.84 -11.38
N ALA A 371 -20.49 -29.33 -10.82
CA ALA A 371 -21.37 -28.54 -9.97
C ALA A 371 -20.64 -28.08 -8.69
N PRO A 372 -21.11 -27.00 -8.03
CA PRO A 372 -20.66 -26.64 -6.69
C PRO A 372 -20.72 -27.84 -5.73
N HIS A 373 -19.75 -27.94 -4.81
CA HIS A 373 -19.64 -29.01 -3.81
C HIS A 373 -19.67 -30.43 -4.41
N SER A 374 -19.06 -30.60 -5.58
CA SER A 374 -18.99 -31.89 -6.28
C SER A 374 -17.61 -32.17 -6.85
N SER A 375 -17.37 -33.43 -7.24
CA SER A 375 -16.14 -33.81 -7.91
C SER A 375 -16.39 -34.67 -9.14
N TYR A 376 -15.52 -34.53 -10.12
CA TYR A 376 -15.47 -35.36 -11.31
C TYR A 376 -14.17 -36.15 -11.31
N ARG A 377 -14.27 -37.48 -11.34
CA ARG A 377 -13.13 -38.40 -11.43
C ARG A 377 -13.14 -39.13 -12.77
N ARG A 378 -11.96 -39.28 -13.36
CA ARG A 378 -11.75 -40.04 -14.59
C ARG A 378 -10.53 -40.94 -14.43
N GLU A 379 -10.70 -42.22 -14.75
CA GLU A 379 -9.60 -43.18 -14.80
C GLU A 379 -8.65 -42.86 -15.96
N ALA A 380 -7.36 -43.08 -15.73
CA ALA A 380 -6.28 -42.79 -16.67
C ALA A 380 -5.41 -44.05 -16.90
N SER A 381 -4.86 -44.13 -18.10
CA SER A 381 -3.95 -45.21 -18.52
C SER A 381 -2.62 -45.17 -17.74
N PHE A 382 -1.82 -46.22 -17.89
CA PHE A 382 -0.49 -46.30 -17.27
C PHE A 382 0.45 -45.15 -17.70
N GLY A 383 0.30 -44.65 -18.93
CA GLY A 383 1.02 -43.48 -19.43
C GLY A 383 0.07 -42.49 -20.08
N PHE A 384 0.21 -41.20 -19.76
CA PHE A 384 -0.57 -40.11 -20.33
C PHE A 384 0.14 -38.75 -20.24
N SER A 385 -0.29 -37.82 -21.07
CA SER A 385 0.10 -36.41 -20.98
C SER A 385 -1.05 -35.57 -21.53
N THR A 386 -1.49 -34.56 -20.81
CA THR A 386 -2.54 -33.66 -21.29
C THR A 386 -2.46 -32.28 -20.64
N GLY A 387 -3.04 -31.30 -21.32
CA GLY A 387 -3.24 -29.94 -20.84
C GLY A 387 -4.63 -29.44 -21.24
N GLY A 388 -5.12 -28.49 -20.47
CA GLY A 388 -6.45 -27.93 -20.61
C GLY A 388 -6.63 -26.69 -19.75
N TYR A 389 -7.89 -26.31 -19.54
CA TYR A 389 -8.24 -25.16 -18.73
C TYR A 389 -9.52 -25.39 -17.94
N ILE A 390 -9.62 -24.68 -16.82
CA ILE A 390 -10.75 -24.59 -15.92
C ILE A 390 -11.32 -23.19 -16.06
N ILE A 391 -12.63 -23.08 -16.26
CA ILE A 391 -13.38 -21.83 -16.23
C ILE A 391 -14.23 -21.82 -14.98
N LEU A 392 -14.06 -20.81 -14.14
CA LEU A 392 -14.94 -20.51 -13.02
C LEU A 392 -15.91 -19.42 -13.43
N TYR A 393 -17.20 -19.70 -13.31
CA TYR A 393 -18.25 -18.73 -13.61
C TYR A 393 -18.57 -17.94 -12.34
N LEU A 394 -18.25 -16.65 -12.35
CA LEU A 394 -18.36 -15.78 -11.17
C LEU A 394 -19.76 -15.19 -10.99
N LYS A 395 -20.61 -15.34 -12.00
CA LYS A 395 -22.05 -15.11 -11.98
C LYS A 395 -22.74 -16.36 -12.51
N ASP A 396 -23.94 -16.65 -12.01
CA ASP A 396 -24.74 -17.85 -12.32
C ASP A 396 -25.13 -18.04 -13.80
N ASN A 397 -24.62 -17.22 -14.71
CA ASN A 397 -24.96 -17.28 -16.12
C ASN A 397 -23.84 -17.95 -16.93
N MET A 398 -23.88 -19.28 -16.99
CA MET A 398 -22.98 -20.12 -17.82
C MET A 398 -23.13 -19.88 -19.35
N LEU A 399 -24.12 -19.07 -19.75
CA LEU A 399 -24.53 -18.86 -21.14
C LEU A 399 -23.94 -17.61 -21.79
N SER A 400 -23.31 -16.69 -21.05
CA SER A 400 -22.69 -15.50 -21.65
C SER A 400 -21.26 -15.82 -22.11
N SER A 401 -20.96 -15.54 -23.39
CA SER A 401 -19.61 -15.55 -23.96
C SER A 401 -18.67 -14.46 -23.41
N ASP A 402 -19.14 -13.70 -22.42
CA ASP A 402 -18.39 -12.60 -21.81
C ASP A 402 -17.37 -13.15 -20.80
N PHE A 403 -16.11 -13.23 -21.23
CA PHE A 403 -14.96 -13.55 -20.37
C PHE A 403 -14.79 -12.59 -19.19
N LYS A 404 -15.49 -11.45 -19.17
CA LYS A 404 -15.44 -10.44 -18.11
C LYS A 404 -15.93 -10.92 -16.74
N ASN A 405 -16.72 -12.00 -16.68
CA ASN A 405 -17.22 -12.57 -15.42
C ASN A 405 -16.73 -14.01 -15.21
N THR A 406 -15.58 -14.35 -15.80
CA THR A 406 -15.01 -15.69 -15.69
C THR A 406 -13.56 -15.62 -15.27
N ARG A 407 -13.15 -16.54 -14.39
CA ARG A 407 -11.75 -16.78 -14.11
C ARG A 407 -11.27 -17.98 -14.91
N VAL A 408 -10.11 -17.87 -15.55
CA VAL A 408 -9.57 -18.94 -16.40
C VAL A 408 -8.23 -19.41 -15.85
N ILE A 409 -8.17 -20.70 -15.56
CA ILE A 409 -6.99 -21.34 -14.97
C ILE A 409 -6.55 -22.47 -15.90
N GLU A 410 -5.34 -22.39 -16.45
CA GLU A 410 -4.75 -23.49 -17.19
C GLU A 410 -4.25 -24.58 -16.25
N PHE A 411 -4.38 -25.83 -16.67
CA PHE A 411 -3.86 -26.97 -15.95
C PHE A 411 -3.17 -27.93 -16.91
N ALA A 412 -2.20 -28.67 -16.38
CA ALA A 412 -1.57 -29.73 -17.15
C ALA A 412 -1.05 -30.84 -16.24
N LEU A 413 -0.97 -32.05 -16.79
CA LEU A 413 -0.50 -33.23 -16.09
C LEU A 413 0.18 -34.21 -17.05
N SER A 414 1.10 -35.01 -16.52
CA SER A 414 1.64 -36.16 -17.22
C SER A 414 2.07 -37.24 -16.27
N LYS A 415 1.97 -38.46 -16.79
CA LYS A 415 2.69 -39.61 -16.32
C LYS A 415 3.37 -40.27 -17.51
N ILE A 416 4.70 -40.11 -17.60
CA ILE A 416 5.51 -40.74 -18.65
C ILE A 416 6.53 -41.62 -17.94
N PHE A 417 6.36 -42.95 -18.04
CA PHE A 417 7.12 -43.93 -17.27
C PHE A 417 7.05 -43.64 -15.75
N HIS A 418 8.19 -43.31 -15.13
CA HIS A 418 8.31 -43.01 -13.71
C HIS A 418 8.08 -41.53 -13.37
N GLN A 419 8.05 -40.63 -14.36
CA GLN A 419 7.91 -39.19 -14.14
C GLN A 419 6.44 -38.82 -14.07
N THR A 420 6.01 -38.28 -12.91
CA THR A 420 4.67 -37.74 -12.71
C THR A 420 4.76 -36.25 -12.47
N LYS A 421 4.13 -35.47 -13.34
CA LYS A 421 4.19 -34.01 -13.28
C LYS A 421 2.80 -33.40 -13.34
N ILE A 422 2.62 -32.25 -12.67
CA ILE A 422 1.38 -31.50 -12.61
C ILE A 422 1.69 -29.99 -12.64
N SER A 423 0.74 -29.16 -13.09
CA SER A 423 0.83 -27.70 -13.05
C SER A 423 -0.54 -27.05 -13.04
N LEU A 424 -0.57 -25.81 -12.56
CA LEU A 424 -1.72 -24.92 -12.54
C LEU A 424 -1.24 -23.48 -12.73
N THR A 425 -1.86 -22.73 -13.65
CA THR A 425 -1.48 -21.34 -13.93
C THR A 425 -2.73 -20.49 -14.13
N ASP A 426 -2.82 -19.35 -13.44
CA ASP A 426 -3.89 -18.37 -13.69
C ASP A 426 -3.54 -17.55 -14.93
N ILE A 427 -4.48 -17.45 -15.87
CA ILE A 427 -4.29 -16.74 -17.14
C ILE A 427 -5.46 -15.80 -17.44
N THR A 428 -6.21 -15.41 -16.42
CA THR A 428 -7.41 -14.56 -16.56
C THR A 428 -7.10 -13.24 -17.28
N ASP A 429 -5.95 -12.63 -17.01
CA ASP A 429 -5.48 -11.39 -17.62
C ASP A 429 -4.38 -11.59 -18.68
N ALA A 430 -4.13 -12.85 -19.08
CA ALA A 430 -3.06 -13.22 -19.99
C ALA A 430 -3.59 -13.84 -21.30
N GLU A 431 -2.69 -14.07 -22.26
CA GLU A 431 -3.05 -14.73 -23.51
C GLU A 431 -3.52 -16.17 -23.25
N PHE A 432 -4.70 -16.51 -23.77
CA PHE A 432 -5.31 -17.82 -23.61
C PHE A 432 -4.66 -18.84 -24.56
N LEU A 433 -3.78 -19.69 -24.03
CA LEU A 433 -3.00 -20.66 -24.81
C LEU A 433 -3.47 -22.11 -24.62
N HIS A 434 -4.72 -22.28 -24.18
CA HIS A 434 -5.42 -23.56 -24.06
C HIS A 434 -4.68 -24.64 -23.25
N GLY A 435 -3.85 -24.26 -22.29
CA GLY A 435 -3.11 -25.16 -21.40
C GLY A 435 -1.62 -25.27 -21.71
N LEU A 436 -1.09 -24.53 -22.70
CA LEU A 436 0.31 -24.62 -23.10
C LEU A 436 1.27 -24.04 -22.05
N ASN A 437 0.87 -22.96 -21.35
CA ASN A 437 1.70 -22.36 -20.32
C ASN A 437 1.87 -23.33 -19.16
N ALA A 438 0.74 -23.82 -18.62
CA ALA A 438 0.75 -24.82 -17.57
C ALA A 438 1.52 -26.10 -18.00
N TYR A 439 1.42 -26.52 -19.26
CA TYR A 439 2.11 -27.71 -19.77
C TYR A 439 3.64 -27.61 -19.72
N ASN A 440 4.18 -26.44 -20.04
CA ASN A 440 5.62 -26.20 -20.06
C ASN A 440 6.19 -26.09 -18.64
N GLU A 441 5.39 -25.63 -17.68
CA GLU A 441 5.79 -25.41 -16.28
C GLU A 441 5.58 -26.62 -15.36
N ARG A 442 5.12 -27.77 -15.87
CA ARG A 442 4.86 -28.95 -15.05
C ARG A 442 6.09 -29.44 -14.29
N SER A 443 5.92 -29.65 -12.99
CA SER A 443 6.90 -30.25 -12.09
C SER A 443 6.27 -31.37 -11.27
N GLU A 444 7.06 -32.05 -10.43
CA GLU A 444 6.53 -33.05 -9.48
C GLU A 444 5.91 -32.38 -8.24
N ASP A 445 6.08 -31.07 -8.11
CA ASP A 445 5.67 -30.30 -6.94
C ASP A 445 4.18 -29.95 -6.99
N THR A 446 3.63 -29.77 -5.79
CA THR A 446 2.28 -29.23 -5.63
C THR A 446 2.27 -27.75 -6.01
N VAL A 447 1.30 -27.34 -6.83
CA VAL A 447 1.11 -25.95 -7.22
C VAL A 447 -0.13 -25.40 -6.52
N THR A 448 -0.02 -24.20 -5.93
CA THR A 448 -1.12 -23.54 -5.21
C THR A 448 -1.26 -22.10 -5.66
N LEU A 449 -2.46 -21.72 -6.06
CA LEU A 449 -2.85 -20.37 -6.43
C LEU A 449 -3.85 -19.84 -5.41
N TYR A 450 -3.72 -18.59 -5.03
CA TYR A 450 -4.68 -17.87 -4.19
C TYR A 450 -5.23 -16.69 -4.96
N PHE A 451 -6.53 -16.46 -4.83
CA PHE A 451 -7.12 -15.31 -5.47
C PHE A 451 -8.38 -14.78 -4.77
N PRO A 452 -8.54 -13.44 -4.71
CA PRO A 452 -9.79 -12.83 -4.31
C PRO A 452 -10.77 -12.74 -5.49
N GLU A 453 -12.07 -12.85 -5.20
CA GLU A 453 -13.14 -12.62 -6.17
C GLU A 453 -14.43 -12.24 -5.45
N ASN A 454 -15.07 -11.13 -5.85
CA ASN A 454 -16.32 -10.62 -5.24
C ASN A 454 -16.30 -10.55 -3.69
N GLY A 455 -15.15 -10.22 -3.09
CA GLY A 455 -14.99 -10.14 -1.63
C GLY A 455 -14.85 -11.49 -0.91
N LYS A 456 -14.79 -12.60 -1.64
CA LYS A 456 -14.41 -13.93 -1.14
C LYS A 456 -12.98 -14.27 -1.59
N TYR A 457 -12.34 -15.23 -0.90
CA TYR A 457 -11.01 -15.71 -1.26
C TYR A 457 -11.08 -17.19 -1.61
N TYR A 458 -10.33 -17.57 -2.63
CA TYR A 458 -10.31 -18.92 -3.17
C TYR A 458 -8.88 -19.42 -3.28
N ILE A 459 -8.72 -20.72 -3.07
CA ILE A 459 -7.50 -21.47 -3.34
C ILE A 459 -7.78 -22.42 -4.49
N ALA A 460 -6.90 -22.42 -5.48
CA ALA A 460 -6.84 -23.45 -6.51
C ALA A 460 -5.53 -24.23 -6.34
N LYS A 461 -5.63 -25.55 -6.13
CA LYS A 461 -4.48 -26.40 -5.83
C LYS A 461 -4.41 -27.55 -6.81
N ALA A 462 -3.21 -27.81 -7.32
CA ALA A 462 -2.88 -29.00 -8.09
C ALA A 462 -1.89 -29.86 -7.31
N GLU A 463 -2.27 -31.09 -6.99
CA GLU A 463 -1.43 -32.03 -6.25
C GLU A 463 -1.50 -33.45 -6.82
N ILE A 464 -0.44 -34.23 -6.56
CA ILE A 464 -0.41 -35.67 -6.85
C ILE A 464 -0.58 -36.39 -5.52
N PHE A 465 -1.77 -36.90 -5.27
CA PHE A 465 -2.05 -37.70 -4.08
C PHE A 465 -1.63 -39.15 -4.32
N VAL A 466 -0.84 -39.70 -3.41
CA VAL A 466 -0.33 -41.08 -3.51
C VAL A 466 -0.88 -41.90 -2.35
N CYS A 467 -1.70 -42.89 -2.69
CA CYS A 467 -2.20 -43.89 -1.77
C CYS A 467 -1.87 -45.27 -2.34
N TRP A 468 -0.69 -45.78 -2.00
CA TRP A 468 -0.08 -46.91 -2.69
C TRP A 468 -1.02 -48.13 -2.76
N PRO A 469 -1.22 -48.75 -3.94
CA PRO A 469 -0.52 -48.52 -5.20
C PRO A 469 -1.09 -47.38 -6.08
N ASN A 470 -2.20 -46.77 -5.70
CA ASN A 470 -2.93 -45.80 -6.52
C ASN A 470 -2.31 -44.40 -6.50
N ARG A 471 -2.47 -43.66 -7.61
CA ARG A 471 -2.14 -42.24 -7.67
C ARG A 471 -3.26 -41.43 -8.29
N THR A 472 -3.62 -40.32 -7.65
CA THR A 472 -4.67 -39.41 -8.07
C THR A 472 -4.07 -38.04 -8.36
N PHE A 473 -4.27 -37.54 -9.57
CA PHE A 473 -3.94 -36.16 -9.94
C PHE A 473 -5.14 -35.29 -9.59
N ARG A 474 -5.02 -34.45 -8.57
CA ARG A 474 -6.14 -33.67 -8.02
C ARG A 474 -5.99 -32.20 -8.38
N PHE A 475 -7.08 -31.61 -8.87
CA PHE A 475 -7.26 -30.18 -9.04
C PHE A 475 -8.42 -29.75 -8.16
N ILE A 476 -8.14 -28.90 -7.17
CA ILE A 476 -9.08 -28.59 -6.09
C ILE A 476 -9.29 -27.08 -6.09
N ILE A 477 -10.55 -26.66 -6.11
CA ILE A 477 -10.95 -25.26 -5.97
C ILE A 477 -11.88 -25.16 -4.79
N GLN A 478 -11.57 -24.30 -3.84
CA GLN A 478 -12.39 -24.06 -2.66
C GLN A 478 -12.30 -22.59 -2.23
N ASP A 479 -13.34 -22.10 -1.57
CA ASP A 479 -13.29 -20.85 -0.82
C ASP A 479 -12.59 -21.05 0.54
N PHE A 480 -12.03 -19.97 1.09
CA PHE A 480 -11.46 -19.95 2.43
C PHE A 480 -11.50 -18.54 3.03
N ASP A 481 -11.39 -18.46 4.36
CA ASP A 481 -11.19 -17.19 5.07
C ASP A 481 -9.68 -16.99 5.34
N PRO A 482 -9.04 -15.98 4.72
CA PRO A 482 -7.61 -15.72 4.91
C PRO A 482 -7.27 -15.18 6.30
N GLU A 483 -8.21 -14.66 7.07
CA GLU A 483 -7.97 -14.21 8.45
C GLU A 483 -8.07 -15.39 9.44
N ALA A 484 -8.74 -16.48 9.07
CA ALA A 484 -8.93 -17.68 9.89
C ALA A 484 -7.99 -18.85 9.55
N VAL A 485 -7.00 -18.66 8.68
CA VAL A 485 -6.04 -19.73 8.34
C VAL A 485 -5.25 -20.12 9.58
N GLY A 486 -5.45 -21.37 10.03
CA GLY A 486 -4.84 -21.92 11.24
C GLY A 486 -3.34 -22.20 11.12
N ASP A 487 -2.72 -22.53 12.25
CA ASP A 487 -1.25 -22.60 12.43
C ASP A 487 -0.60 -23.85 11.80
N GLY A 488 -1.26 -24.51 10.86
CA GLY A 488 -0.72 -25.68 10.16
C GLY A 488 -0.43 -26.90 11.04
N LYS A 489 -0.89 -26.93 12.31
CA LYS A 489 -0.81 -28.12 13.16
C LYS A 489 -1.96 -29.06 12.80
N HIS A 490 -1.67 -30.01 11.91
CA HIS A 490 -2.34 -31.31 11.85
C HIS A 490 -1.35 -32.38 12.25
#